data_AF-A0A7W1PSH4-F1
#
_entry.id   AF-A0A7W1PSH4-F1
#
_cell.length_a   1.000
_cell.length_b   1.000
_cell.length_c   1.000
_cell.angle_alpha   90.00
_cell.angle_beta   90.00
_cell.angle_gamma   90.00
#
_symmetry.space_group_name_H-M   'P 1'
#
loop_
_entity.id
_entity.type
_entity.pdbx_description
1 polymer ?
#
loop_
_entity_poly.entity_id
_entity_poly.type
_entity_poly.pdbx_seq_one_letter_code
_entity_poly.pdbx_strand_id
1 'polypeptide(L)'
;VTPRVFASHKEAERWDRLKRDVKKAYPYAKIAGMKLREYNDALAGMESEKERKKFLKEKEKEMKAEFENDLKNLTIRQGRLLIKLIDRETGNTSYALVKELKGSFSVFMWQSLARMFGSNLKDTYDGTGEDKAIEDIVLMIERGEID
;
A
#
# COMPACT_ATOMS: atom_id res chain seq x y z
N VAL A 1 1.02 -26.17 9.84
CA VAL A 1 1.33 -25.67 8.47
C VAL A 1 2.30 -26.64 7.84
N THR A 2 1.96 -27.23 6.70
CA THR A 2 2.87 -28.12 5.96
C THR A 2 4.05 -27.29 5.43
N PRO A 3 5.32 -27.73 5.61
CA PRO A 3 6.46 -26.98 5.11
C PRO A 3 6.38 -26.81 3.59
N ARG A 4 6.55 -25.58 3.09
CA ARG A 4 6.64 -25.33 1.65
C ARG A 4 7.88 -26.05 1.11
N VAL A 5 7.67 -26.98 0.17
CA VAL A 5 8.75 -27.67 -0.52
C VAL A 5 9.21 -26.81 -1.69
N PHE A 6 10.48 -26.41 -1.70
CA PHE A 6 11.07 -25.63 -2.79
C PHE A 6 11.74 -26.56 -3.80
N ALA A 7 11.57 -26.29 -5.09
CA ALA A 7 12.22 -27.06 -6.15
C ALA A 7 13.73 -26.81 -6.23
N SER A 8 14.23 -25.70 -5.65
CA SER A 8 15.65 -25.38 -5.60
C SER A 8 16.02 -24.39 -4.49
N HIS A 9 17.31 -24.32 -4.15
CA HIS A 9 17.87 -23.31 -3.25
C HIS A 9 17.55 -21.88 -3.69
N LYS A 10 17.64 -21.60 -5.01
CA LYS A 10 17.31 -20.28 -5.57
C LYS A 10 15.85 -19.90 -5.37
N GLU A 11 14.95 -20.86 -5.36
CA GLU A 11 13.53 -20.61 -5.09
C GLU A 11 13.30 -20.28 -3.61
N ALA A 12 13.93 -21.02 -2.70
CA ALA A 12 13.90 -20.73 -1.27
C ALA A 12 14.43 -19.32 -0.97
N GLU A 13 15.57 -18.93 -1.55
CA GLU A 13 16.11 -17.58 -1.39
C GLU A 13 15.17 -16.47 -1.90
N ARG A 14 14.49 -16.71 -3.04
CA ARG A 14 13.51 -15.75 -3.57
C ARG A 14 12.32 -15.60 -2.62
N TRP A 15 11.84 -16.72 -2.08
CA TRP A 15 10.76 -16.73 -1.09
C TRP A 15 11.14 -15.97 0.19
N ASP A 16 12.31 -16.25 0.77
CA ASP A 16 12.74 -15.58 1.99
C ASP A 16 12.96 -14.07 1.78
N ARG A 17 13.45 -13.69 0.60
CA ARG A 17 13.58 -12.29 0.20
C ARG A 17 12.21 -11.60 0.12
N LEU A 18 11.24 -12.23 -0.51
CA LEU A 18 9.87 -11.71 -0.62
C LEU A 18 9.23 -11.60 0.76
N LYS A 19 9.31 -12.65 1.58
CA LYS A 19 8.82 -12.69 2.96
C LYS A 19 9.36 -11.53 3.78
N ARG A 20 10.67 -11.29 3.77
CA ARG A 20 11.29 -10.17 4.47
C ARG A 20 10.75 -8.81 3.98
N ASP A 21 10.53 -8.66 2.67
CA ASP A 21 10.07 -7.40 2.12
C ASP A 21 8.58 -7.14 2.40
N VAL A 22 7.74 -8.19 2.35
CA VAL A 22 6.33 -8.12 2.77
C VAL A 22 6.25 -7.71 4.23
N LYS A 23 7.02 -8.36 5.12
CA LYS A 23 7.07 -7.99 6.55
C LYS A 23 7.46 -6.52 6.79
N LYS A 24 8.32 -5.96 5.95
CA LYS A 24 8.70 -4.54 6.04
C LYS A 24 7.63 -3.60 5.48
N ALA A 25 6.98 -3.95 4.37
CA ALA A 25 6.04 -3.06 3.69
C ALA A 25 4.61 -3.15 4.26
N TYR A 26 4.18 -4.33 4.68
CA TYR A 26 2.79 -4.62 5.03
C TYR A 26 2.22 -3.80 6.19
N PRO A 27 2.95 -3.53 7.30
CA PRO A 27 2.44 -2.66 8.35
C PRO A 27 2.03 -1.26 7.85
N TYR A 28 2.81 -0.68 6.94
CA TYR A 28 2.47 0.62 6.33
C TYR A 28 1.24 0.53 5.43
N ALA A 29 1.08 -0.58 4.70
CA ALA A 29 -0.11 -0.82 3.89
C ALA A 29 -1.38 -0.89 4.74
N LYS A 30 -1.32 -1.54 5.91
CA LYS A 30 -2.45 -1.59 6.85
C LYS A 30 -2.85 -0.21 7.34
N ILE A 31 -1.88 0.59 7.76
CA ILE A 31 -2.14 1.94 8.24
C ILE A 31 -2.73 2.81 7.12
N ALA A 32 -2.14 2.76 5.93
CA ALA A 32 -2.65 3.49 4.77
C ALA A 32 -4.09 3.06 4.42
N GLY A 33 -4.39 1.76 4.43
CA GLY A 33 -5.73 1.25 4.17
C GLY A 33 -6.76 1.64 5.22
N MET A 34 -6.37 1.76 6.49
CA MET A 34 -7.21 2.31 7.55
C MET A 34 -7.48 3.81 7.33
N LYS A 35 -6.43 4.60 7.10
CA LYS A 35 -6.52 6.05 6.88
C LYS A 35 -7.37 6.39 5.65
N LEU A 36 -7.22 5.65 4.56
CA LEU A 36 -8.01 5.87 3.36
C LEU A 36 -9.50 5.60 3.57
N ARG A 37 -9.85 4.59 4.39
CA ARG A 37 -11.24 4.34 4.81
C ARG A 37 -11.78 5.48 5.68
N GLU A 38 -11.01 5.90 6.70
CA GLU A 38 -11.36 7.05 7.55
C GLU A 38 -11.62 8.31 6.71
N TYR A 39 -10.80 8.58 5.70
CA TYR A 39 -10.97 9.74 4.84
C TYR A 39 -12.18 9.61 3.94
N ASN A 40 -12.46 8.41 3.40
CA ASN A 40 -13.64 8.16 2.60
C ASN A 40 -14.93 8.41 3.40
N ASP A 41 -14.98 7.93 4.64
CA ASP A 41 -16.12 8.12 5.53
C ASP A 41 -16.32 9.60 5.89
N ALA A 42 -15.22 10.32 6.17
CA ALA A 42 -15.28 11.76 6.43
C ALA A 42 -15.76 12.56 5.20
N LEU A 43 -15.29 12.19 4.00
CA LEU A 43 -15.66 12.83 2.75
C LEU A 43 -17.11 12.61 2.34
N ALA A 44 -17.72 11.50 2.76
CA ALA A 44 -19.12 11.19 2.47
C ALA A 44 -20.10 12.17 3.13
N GLY A 45 -19.70 12.79 4.24
CA GLY A 45 -20.50 13.79 4.96
C GLY A 45 -20.29 15.24 4.50
N MET A 46 -19.41 15.49 3.52
CA MET A 46 -19.06 16.83 3.07
C MET A 46 -19.76 17.17 1.75
N GLU A 47 -20.53 18.27 1.74
CA GLU A 47 -21.27 18.71 0.54
C GLU A 47 -20.43 19.58 -0.39
N SER A 48 -19.44 20.31 0.16
CA SER A 48 -18.65 21.27 -0.60
C SER A 48 -17.34 20.65 -1.11
N GLU A 49 -17.13 20.74 -2.42
CA GLU A 49 -15.83 20.43 -3.04
C GLU A 49 -14.67 21.20 -2.41
N LYS A 50 -14.88 22.44 -1.94
CA LYS A 50 -13.83 23.23 -1.29
C LYS A 50 -13.43 22.65 0.08
N GLU A 51 -14.41 22.14 0.83
CA GLU A 51 -14.20 21.53 2.13
C GLU A 51 -13.48 20.18 2.00
N ARG A 52 -13.97 19.32 1.11
CA ARG A 52 -13.37 18.02 0.75
C ARG A 52 -11.90 18.18 0.38
N LYS A 53 -11.61 19.18 -0.45
CA LYS A 53 -10.26 19.60 -0.83
C LYS A 53 -9.40 20.02 0.37
N LYS A 54 -9.90 20.92 1.22
CA LYS A 54 -9.16 21.37 2.40
C LYS A 54 -8.81 20.19 3.32
N PHE A 55 -9.79 19.34 3.61
CA PHE A 55 -9.61 18.14 4.43
C PHE A 55 -8.53 17.21 3.89
N LEU A 56 -8.62 16.85 2.60
CA LEU A 56 -7.65 15.98 1.96
C LEU A 56 -6.23 16.56 1.97
N LYS A 57 -6.09 17.88 1.79
CA LYS A 57 -4.77 18.55 1.84
C LYS A 57 -4.13 18.44 3.22
N GLU A 58 -4.93 18.65 4.26
CA GLU A 58 -4.47 18.60 5.65
C GLU A 58 -4.06 17.17 6.01
N LYS A 59 -4.90 16.19 5.67
CA LYS A 59 -4.63 14.76 5.89
C LYS A 59 -3.46 14.22 5.10
N GLU A 60 -3.26 14.67 3.87
CA GLU A 60 -2.09 14.33 3.08
C GLU A 60 -0.80 14.87 3.73
N LYS A 61 -0.82 16.09 4.26
CA LYS A 61 0.33 16.68 4.96
C LYS A 61 0.65 15.91 6.24
N GLU A 62 -0.37 15.53 7.01
CA GLU A 62 -0.23 14.71 8.22
C GLU A 62 0.41 13.35 7.88
N MET A 63 -0.16 12.61 6.92
CA MET A 63 0.40 11.32 6.48
C MET A 63 1.83 11.45 5.98
N LYS A 64 2.13 12.48 5.19
CA LYS A 64 3.49 12.69 4.71
C LYS A 64 4.44 12.91 5.88
N ALA A 65 4.09 13.77 6.83
CA ALA A 65 4.96 14.04 7.98
C ALA A 65 5.19 12.79 8.84
N GLU A 66 4.16 11.96 8.99
CA GLU A 66 4.23 10.70 9.76
C GLU A 66 5.10 9.65 9.06
N PHE A 67 4.90 9.42 7.75
CA PHE A 67 5.51 8.28 7.05
C PHE A 67 6.72 8.63 6.18
N GLU A 68 7.07 9.91 5.95
CA GLU A 68 8.12 10.29 4.99
C GLU A 68 9.48 9.64 5.31
N ASN A 69 9.87 9.56 6.58
CA ASN A 69 11.14 8.95 6.97
C ASN A 69 11.12 7.42 6.79
N ASP A 70 10.03 6.77 7.16
CA ASP A 70 9.86 5.33 7.00
C ASP A 70 9.87 4.92 5.54
N LEU A 71 9.18 5.69 4.69
CA LEU A 71 9.13 5.49 3.26
C LEU A 71 10.51 5.67 2.60
N LYS A 72 11.32 6.63 3.07
CA LYS A 72 12.71 6.80 2.61
C LYS A 72 13.62 5.63 2.97
N ASN A 73 13.29 4.89 4.03
CA ASN A 73 14.02 3.69 4.44
C ASN A 73 13.64 2.44 3.65
N LEU A 74 12.60 2.51 2.80
CA LEU A 74 12.22 1.41 1.92
C LEU A 74 13.11 1.38 0.67
N THR A 75 13.50 0.17 0.28
CA THR A 75 14.08 -0.03 -1.06
C THR A 75 13.02 0.16 -2.15
N ILE A 76 13.45 0.43 -3.39
CA ILE A 76 12.54 0.55 -4.54
C ILE A 76 11.60 -0.66 -4.67
N ARG A 77 12.11 -1.88 -4.44
CA ARG A 77 11.28 -3.10 -4.50
C ARG A 77 10.21 -3.12 -3.39
N GLN A 78 10.58 -2.73 -2.17
CA GLN A 78 9.64 -2.65 -1.05
C GLN A 78 8.60 -1.55 -1.25
N GLY A 79 8.99 -0.40 -1.83
CA GLY A 79 8.06 0.66 -2.18
C GLY A 79 7.04 0.23 -3.24
N ARG A 80 7.46 -0.53 -4.27
CA ARG A 80 6.54 -1.12 -5.25
C ARG A 80 5.60 -2.15 -4.60
N LEU A 81 6.14 -2.98 -3.73
CA LEU A 81 5.34 -3.94 -2.96
C LEU A 81 4.31 -3.24 -2.06
N LEU A 82 4.70 -2.14 -1.42
CA LEU A 82 3.81 -1.32 -0.60
C LEU A 82 2.61 -0.81 -1.42
N ILE A 83 2.83 -0.32 -2.65
CA ILE A 83 1.74 0.14 -3.53
C ILE A 83 0.73 -0.99 -3.78
N LYS A 84 1.20 -2.19 -4.13
CA LYS A 84 0.37 -3.38 -4.34
C LYS A 84 -0.40 -3.78 -3.07
N LEU A 85 0.25 -3.75 -1.91
CA LEU A 85 -0.39 -4.08 -0.64
C LEU A 85 -1.43 -3.02 -0.21
N ILE A 86 -1.22 -1.75 -0.54
CA ILE A 86 -2.22 -0.70 -0.32
C ILE A 86 -3.46 -0.96 -1.19
N ASP A 87 -3.26 -1.36 -2.46
CA ASP A 87 -4.35 -1.77 -3.33
C ASP A 87 -5.09 -2.99 -2.75
N ARG A 88 -4.39 -4.00 -2.22
CA ARG A 88 -4.97 -5.14 -1.50
C ARG A 88 -5.84 -4.73 -0.30
N GLU A 89 -5.38 -3.79 0.52
CA GLU A 89 -6.10 -3.35 1.73
C GLU A 89 -7.30 -2.43 1.45
N THR A 90 -7.34 -1.80 0.28
CA THR A 90 -8.35 -0.77 -0.05
C THR A 90 -9.27 -1.17 -1.20
N GLY A 91 -8.88 -2.18 -1.98
CA GLY A 91 -9.47 -2.53 -3.26
C GLY A 91 -9.59 -1.32 -4.18
N ASN A 92 -10.71 -1.22 -4.88
CA ASN A 92 -10.99 -0.11 -5.80
C ASN A 92 -11.16 1.26 -5.10
N THR A 93 -11.26 1.30 -3.76
CA THR A 93 -11.47 2.53 -2.99
C THR A 93 -10.28 3.46 -3.08
N SER A 94 -9.05 2.92 -3.08
CA SER A 94 -7.82 3.68 -3.33
C SER A 94 -7.89 4.40 -4.68
N TYR A 95 -8.25 3.68 -5.74
CA TYR A 95 -8.35 4.26 -7.07
C TYR A 95 -9.47 5.29 -7.18
N ALA A 96 -10.64 5.04 -6.58
CA ALA A 96 -11.75 5.98 -6.55
C ALA A 96 -11.39 7.28 -5.80
N LEU A 97 -10.80 7.16 -4.61
CA LEU A 97 -10.33 8.30 -3.81
C LEU A 97 -9.18 9.03 -4.54
N VAL A 98 -8.22 8.30 -5.10
CA VAL A 98 -7.11 8.85 -5.90
C VAL A 98 -7.63 9.50 -7.18
N LYS A 99 -8.71 9.01 -7.79
CA LYS A 99 -9.33 9.58 -8.99
C LYS A 99 -10.11 10.86 -8.65
N GLU A 100 -10.82 10.87 -7.53
CA GLU A 100 -11.46 12.05 -6.96
C GLU A 100 -10.42 13.13 -6.59
N LEU A 101 -9.31 12.70 -5.98
CA LEU A 101 -8.11 13.52 -5.75
C LEU A 101 -7.51 14.06 -7.07
N LYS A 102 -7.43 13.24 -8.14
CA LYS A 102 -6.88 13.64 -9.46
C LYS A 102 -7.74 14.64 -10.23
N GLY A 103 -9.03 14.78 -9.92
CA GLY A 103 -9.95 15.63 -10.68
C GLY A 103 -9.67 17.13 -10.58
N SER A 104 -9.03 17.58 -9.50
CA SER A 104 -8.62 19.00 -9.31
C SER A 104 -7.63 19.20 -8.14
N PHE A 105 -7.00 18.15 -7.61
CA PHE A 105 -6.25 18.24 -6.36
C PHE A 105 -4.84 17.64 -6.43
N SER A 106 -3.97 18.26 -5.64
CA SER A 106 -2.58 17.87 -5.47
C SER A 106 -2.54 16.49 -4.82
N VAL A 107 -2.08 15.50 -5.58
CA VAL A 107 -1.71 14.17 -5.11
C VAL A 107 -0.24 14.22 -4.68
N PHE A 108 0.14 15.10 -3.75
CA PHE A 108 1.56 15.31 -3.45
C PHE A 108 2.22 14.04 -2.89
N MET A 109 1.60 13.37 -1.93
CA MET A 109 2.12 12.18 -1.26
C MET A 109 2.21 11.00 -2.22
N TRP A 110 1.14 10.67 -2.96
CA TRP A 110 1.26 9.59 -3.94
C TRP A 110 2.19 9.96 -5.08
N GLN A 111 2.19 11.20 -5.59
CA GLN A 111 3.18 11.59 -6.60
C GLN A 111 4.62 11.51 -6.06
N SER A 112 4.84 11.79 -4.78
CA SER A 112 6.14 11.56 -4.12
C SER A 112 6.48 10.06 -4.10
N LEU A 113 5.54 9.19 -3.73
CA LEU A 113 5.71 7.73 -3.77
C LEU A 113 6.00 7.23 -5.20
N ALA A 114 5.26 7.69 -6.20
CA ALA A 114 5.52 7.37 -7.60
C ALA A 114 6.89 7.85 -8.07
N ARG A 115 7.33 9.04 -7.68
CA ARG A 115 8.67 9.51 -8.06
C ARG A 115 9.77 8.71 -7.36
N MET A 116 9.55 8.30 -6.11
CA MET A 116 10.53 7.52 -5.34
C MET A 116 10.61 6.05 -5.80
N PHE A 117 9.49 5.44 -6.19
CA PHE A 117 9.39 3.99 -6.43
C PHE A 117 9.10 3.60 -7.90
N GLY A 118 8.82 4.59 -8.75
CA GLY A 118 8.46 4.45 -10.15
C GLY A 118 6.99 4.78 -10.42
N SER A 119 6.64 5.04 -11.69
CA SER A 119 5.33 5.53 -12.14
C SER A 119 4.13 4.59 -11.88
N ASN A 120 4.35 3.43 -11.27
CA ASN A 120 3.44 2.30 -11.22
C ASN A 120 2.46 2.31 -10.03
N LEU A 121 2.00 3.49 -9.59
CA LEU A 121 0.90 3.59 -8.61
C LEU A 121 -0.43 2.98 -9.09
N LYS A 122 -0.51 2.59 -10.36
CA LYS A 122 -1.67 1.94 -10.97
C LYS A 122 -1.55 0.41 -10.97
N ASP A 123 -0.47 -0.14 -10.42
CA ASP A 123 -0.30 -1.58 -10.31
C ASP A 123 -1.41 -2.13 -9.40
N THR A 124 -2.24 -2.97 -10.00
CA THR A 124 -3.34 -3.67 -9.34
C THR A 124 -2.83 -4.90 -8.61
N TYR A 125 -3.49 -5.26 -7.52
CA TYR A 125 -3.19 -6.46 -6.77
C TYR A 125 -3.97 -7.68 -7.30
N ASP A 126 -3.27 -8.76 -7.66
CA ASP A 126 -3.87 -10.05 -8.03
C ASP A 126 -3.38 -11.19 -7.13
N GLY A 127 -4.03 -11.34 -5.97
CA GLY A 127 -3.72 -12.39 -5.00
C GLY A 127 -4.03 -13.82 -5.47
N THR A 128 -4.71 -14.00 -6.62
CA THR A 128 -5.01 -15.32 -7.19
C THR A 128 -4.06 -15.74 -8.30
N GLY A 129 -3.47 -14.75 -8.99
CA GLY A 129 -2.49 -14.94 -10.06
C GLY A 129 -1.10 -14.43 -9.65
N GLU A 130 -0.69 -13.30 -10.20
CA GLU A 130 0.72 -12.85 -10.13
C GLU A 130 1.22 -12.53 -8.72
N ASP A 131 0.34 -12.09 -7.82
CA ASP A 131 0.67 -11.71 -6.45
C ASP A 131 0.33 -12.80 -5.42
N LYS A 132 -0.01 -14.02 -5.86
CA LYS A 132 -0.36 -15.12 -4.96
C LYS A 132 0.70 -15.41 -3.89
N ALA A 133 1.98 -15.34 -4.26
CA ALA A 133 3.07 -15.52 -3.29
C ALA A 133 3.10 -14.41 -2.21
N ILE A 134 2.68 -13.19 -2.56
CA ILE A 134 2.54 -12.09 -1.61
C ILE A 134 1.34 -12.36 -0.70
N GLU A 135 0.19 -12.78 -1.26
CA GLU A 135 -1.03 -13.07 -0.49
C GLU A 135 -0.79 -14.20 0.51
N ASP A 136 -0.12 -15.27 0.10
CA ASP A 136 0.27 -16.36 0.99
C ASP A 136 1.04 -15.84 2.22
N ILE A 137 2.02 -14.96 2.00
CA ILE A 137 2.83 -14.38 3.10
C ILE A 137 1.98 -13.45 3.97
N VAL A 138 1.12 -12.62 3.38
CA VAL A 138 0.22 -11.74 4.13
C VAL A 138 -0.71 -12.56 5.02
N LEU A 139 -1.32 -13.62 4.49
CA LEU A 139 -2.19 -14.50 5.26
C LEU A 139 -1.42 -15.22 6.39
N MET A 140 -0.15 -15.58 6.17
CA MET A 140 0.70 -16.12 7.24
C MET A 140 0.93 -15.09 8.35
N ILE A 141 1.16 -13.82 8.01
CA ILE A 141 1.28 -12.73 8.99
C ILE A 141 -0.04 -12.54 9.74
N GLU A 142 -1.18 -12.46 9.02
CA GLU A 142 -2.51 -12.26 9.62
C GLU A 142 -2.93 -13.42 10.54
N ARG A 143 -2.42 -14.64 10.29
CA ARG A 143 -2.63 -15.81 11.14
C ARG A 143 -1.64 -15.92 12.31
N GLY A 144 -0.64 -15.04 12.39
CA GLY A 144 0.41 -15.11 13.41
C GLY A 144 1.40 -16.26 13.21
N GLU A 145 1.51 -16.77 11.98
CA GLU A 145 2.47 -17.84 11.65
C GLU A 145 3.90 -17.31 11.50
N ILE A 146 4.04 -16.02 11.19
CA ILE A 146 5.32 -15.31 11.04
C ILE A 146 5.20 -13.86 11.53
N ASP A 147 6.22 -13.39 12.28
CA ASP A 147 6.28 -12.05 12.89
C ASP A 147 7.22 -11.08 12.17
#